data_AF-A0A420Q269-F1
#
_entry.id   AF-A0A420Q269-F1
#
_cell.length_a   1.000
_cell.length_b   1.000
_cell.length_c   1.000
_cell.angle_alpha   90.00
_cell.angle_beta   90.00
_cell.angle_gamma   90.00
#
_symmetry.space_group_name_H-M   'P 1'
#
loop_
_entity.id
_entity.type
_entity.pdbx_description
1 polymer ?
#
loop_
_entity_poly.entity_id
_entity_poly.type
_entity_poly.pdbx_seq_one_letter_code
_entity_poly.pdbx_strand_id
1 'polypeptide(L)'
;MAPAEGRTKGESHFFYVWNPDSDWYPDFEGRQREDPLGPNFGGYHHDLATICVRMRADRRALIATTEDNNNVVFHLIIPTYYPIVVDTPIIFAAELFPLTIIGSRHRGTDLVWFNLAGRSRFPSPQLEFIGVLPLEKNNVSAGAVVTFLGCWLGCAASGIAAVAFPPCAPAADAVFVSCWTTGMASGMVDAVAQEYGRRGRKEVQVLGDALFLN
;
A
#
# COMPACT_ATOMS: atom_id res chain seq x y z
N MET A 1 22.54 -21.70 -30.45
CA MET A 1 22.70 -20.64 -29.43
C MET A 1 22.51 -19.30 -30.12
N ALA A 2 21.38 -18.63 -29.88
CA ALA A 2 21.15 -17.27 -30.37
C ALA A 2 21.68 -16.29 -29.32
N PRO A 3 22.38 -15.21 -29.71
CA PRO A 3 22.84 -14.21 -28.77
C PRO A 3 21.64 -13.37 -28.31
N ALA A 4 21.48 -13.22 -27.00
CA ALA A 4 20.51 -12.30 -26.42
C ALA A 4 21.02 -10.86 -26.62
N GLU A 5 20.70 -10.27 -27.77
CA GLU A 5 20.80 -8.82 -27.96
C GLU A 5 19.63 -8.13 -27.26
N GLY A 6 19.98 -7.41 -26.19
CA GLY A 6 19.07 -6.56 -25.44
C GLY A 6 19.80 -5.75 -24.38
N ARG A 7 21.02 -5.28 -24.68
CA ARG A 7 21.77 -4.38 -23.78
C ARG A 7 21.24 -2.97 -24.01
N THR A 8 20.21 -2.57 -23.27
CA THR A 8 19.84 -1.17 -23.12
C THR A 8 21.07 -0.44 -22.56
N LYS A 9 21.61 0.47 -23.36
CA LYS A 9 22.88 1.15 -23.08
C LYS A 9 22.66 2.16 -21.95
N GLY A 10 22.83 1.73 -20.70
CA GLY A 10 22.94 2.64 -19.55
C GLY A 10 22.60 2.04 -18.18
N GLU A 11 21.57 1.20 -18.06
CA GLU A 11 21.01 0.81 -16.76
C GLU A 11 21.65 -0.47 -16.20
N SER A 12 22.00 -0.47 -14.92
CA SER A 12 22.47 -1.64 -14.19
C SER A 12 21.32 -2.26 -13.40
N HIS A 13 20.82 -3.40 -13.88
CA HIS A 13 19.70 -4.11 -13.26
C HIS A 13 20.19 -5.14 -12.25
N PHE A 14 19.64 -5.11 -11.04
CA PHE A 14 19.90 -6.11 -10.00
C PHE A 14 18.61 -6.85 -9.63
N PHE A 15 18.71 -8.16 -9.43
CA PHE A 15 17.57 -9.04 -9.24
C PHE A 15 17.59 -9.69 -7.86
N TYR A 16 16.44 -9.64 -7.19
CA TYR A 16 16.20 -10.22 -5.88
C TYR A 16 14.95 -11.10 -5.96
N VAL A 17 14.92 -12.18 -5.17
CA VAL A 17 13.78 -13.10 -5.15
C VAL A 17 13.16 -13.14 -3.76
N TRP A 18 11.84 -13.06 -3.71
CA TRP A 18 11.07 -13.26 -2.49
C TRP A 18 9.95 -14.27 -2.72
N ASN A 19 9.85 -15.25 -1.83
CA ASN A 19 8.70 -16.13 -1.74
C ASN A 19 8.59 -16.61 -0.28
N PRO A 20 7.42 -16.47 0.38
CA PRO A 20 7.25 -16.91 1.78
C PRO A 20 7.49 -18.41 2.00
N ASP A 21 7.38 -19.22 0.95
CA ASP A 21 7.74 -20.63 0.94
C ASP A 21 9.24 -20.82 0.70
N SER A 22 9.85 -21.80 1.38
CA SER A 22 11.26 -22.19 1.27
C SER A 22 11.48 -23.54 0.59
N ASP A 23 10.42 -24.27 0.22
CA ASP A 23 10.53 -25.63 -0.33
C ASP A 23 11.35 -25.69 -1.63
N TRP A 24 11.42 -24.59 -2.38
CA TRP A 24 12.20 -24.47 -3.62
C TRP A 24 13.70 -24.24 -3.40
N TYR A 25 14.15 -23.97 -2.17
CA TYR A 25 15.55 -23.62 -1.88
C TYR A 25 16.53 -24.72 -2.29
N PRO A 26 16.35 -26.00 -1.94
CA PRO A 26 17.35 -27.04 -2.26
C PRO A 26 17.58 -27.19 -3.77
N ASP A 27 16.50 -27.15 -4.56
CA ASP A 27 16.56 -27.26 -6.02
C ASP A 27 17.23 -26.02 -6.64
N PHE A 28 16.90 -24.83 -6.13
CA PHE A 28 17.48 -23.59 -6.62
C PHE A 28 18.97 -23.48 -6.28
N GLU A 29 19.36 -23.79 -5.04
CA GLU A 29 20.77 -23.80 -4.62
C GLU A 29 21.57 -24.87 -5.37
N GLY A 30 20.97 -26.03 -5.63
CA GLY A 30 21.56 -27.08 -6.46
C GLY A 30 21.89 -26.55 -7.85
N ARG A 31 20.91 -25.94 -8.52
CA ARG A 31 21.10 -25.31 -9.84
C ARG A 31 22.11 -24.18 -9.81
N GLN A 32 22.07 -23.33 -8.78
CA GLN A 32 23.01 -22.20 -8.64
C GLN A 32 24.45 -22.68 -8.43
N ARG A 33 24.67 -23.88 -7.86
CA ARG A 33 26.01 -24.48 -7.75
C ARG A 33 26.52 -24.99 -9.10
N GLU A 34 25.62 -25.50 -9.94
CA GLU A 34 25.94 -26.02 -11.28
C GLU A 34 26.11 -24.91 -12.31
N ASP A 35 25.24 -23.91 -12.28
CA ASP A 35 25.21 -22.74 -13.17
C ASP A 35 24.96 -21.47 -12.32
N PRO A 36 26.03 -20.85 -11.78
CA PRO A 36 25.90 -19.69 -10.92
C PRO A 36 25.27 -18.49 -11.62
N LEU A 37 24.28 -17.89 -10.96
CA LEU A 37 23.74 -16.61 -11.39
C LEU A 37 24.82 -15.53 -11.39
N GLY A 38 24.74 -14.61 -12.35
CA GLY A 38 25.70 -13.53 -12.52
C GLY A 38 25.76 -12.55 -11.33
N PRO A 39 26.73 -11.63 -11.32
CA PRO A 39 26.99 -10.70 -10.20
C PRO A 39 25.85 -9.73 -9.89
N ASN A 40 24.88 -9.62 -10.80
CA ASN A 40 23.68 -8.80 -10.62
C ASN A 40 22.59 -9.48 -9.78
N PHE A 41 22.78 -10.74 -9.38
CA PHE A 41 21.86 -11.42 -8.50
C PHE A 41 22.13 -11.04 -7.04
N GLY A 42 21.22 -10.26 -6.47
CA GLY A 42 21.24 -9.78 -5.09
C GLY A 42 20.63 -10.76 -4.09
N GLY A 43 20.44 -12.02 -4.47
CA GLY A 43 19.98 -13.09 -3.57
C GLY A 43 18.48 -13.18 -3.35
N TYR A 44 18.11 -13.98 -2.36
CA TYR A 44 16.74 -14.38 -2.12
C TYR A 44 16.45 -14.57 -0.63
N HIS A 45 15.18 -14.44 -0.23
CA HIS A 45 14.76 -14.65 1.15
C HIS A 45 13.25 -14.96 1.24
N HIS A 46 12.83 -15.61 2.33
CA HIS A 46 11.41 -15.93 2.58
C HIS A 46 10.66 -14.81 3.31
N ASP A 47 11.35 -14.06 4.16
CA ASP A 47 10.83 -12.85 4.78
C ASP A 47 11.02 -11.61 3.88
N LEU A 48 9.93 -10.90 3.61
CA LEU A 48 9.88 -9.73 2.72
C LEU A 48 10.63 -8.52 3.31
N ALA A 49 10.54 -8.32 4.63
CA ALA A 49 11.24 -7.21 5.28
C ALA A 49 12.76 -7.39 5.18
N THR A 50 13.24 -8.60 5.42
CA THR A 50 14.66 -8.97 5.37
C THR A 50 15.25 -8.79 3.97
N ILE A 51 14.58 -9.26 2.91
CA ILE A 51 15.09 -9.03 1.55
C ILE A 51 15.12 -7.54 1.20
N CYS A 52 14.14 -6.75 1.64
CA CYS A 52 14.16 -5.29 1.44
C CYS A 52 15.28 -4.60 2.23
N VAL A 53 15.60 -5.05 3.44
CA VAL A 53 16.76 -4.55 4.20
C VAL A 53 18.05 -4.85 3.45
N ARG A 54 18.18 -6.08 2.92
CA ARG A 54 19.32 -6.46 2.07
C ARG A 54 19.42 -5.56 0.84
N MET A 55 18.35 -5.41 0.08
CA MET A 55 18.32 -4.54 -1.10
C MET A 55 18.83 -3.13 -0.76
N ARG A 56 18.36 -2.54 0.34
CA ARG A 56 18.83 -1.22 0.77
C ARG A 56 20.33 -1.20 1.08
N ALA A 57 20.85 -2.23 1.75
CA ALA A 57 22.28 -2.35 2.03
C ALA A 57 23.10 -2.45 0.74
N ASP A 58 22.66 -3.30 -0.19
CA ASP A 58 23.31 -3.50 -1.48
C ASP A 58 23.30 -2.20 -2.30
N ARG A 59 22.22 -1.41 -2.27
CA ARG A 59 22.22 -0.11 -2.93
C ARG A 59 23.19 0.88 -2.30
N ARG A 60 23.24 0.95 -0.97
CA ARG A 60 24.18 1.84 -0.27
C ARG A 60 25.63 1.50 -0.64
N ALA A 61 25.94 0.21 -0.74
CA ALA A 61 27.24 -0.24 -1.21
C ALA A 61 27.50 0.20 -2.66
N LEU A 62 26.55 -0.03 -3.58
CA LEU A 62 26.67 0.39 -4.99
C LEU A 62 26.86 1.90 -5.15
N ILE A 63 26.16 2.69 -4.33
CA ILE A 63 26.27 4.15 -4.33
C ILE A 63 27.66 4.63 -3.85
N ALA A 64 28.23 3.92 -2.88
CA ALA A 64 29.54 4.24 -2.34
C ALA A 64 30.69 3.87 -3.31
N THR A 65 30.48 2.89 -4.19
CA THR A 65 31.52 2.36 -5.08
C THR A 65 31.48 2.89 -6.50
N THR A 66 30.40 3.54 -6.93
CA THR A 66 30.16 3.89 -8.34
C THR A 66 29.99 5.40 -8.51
N GLU A 67 30.73 6.02 -9.43
CA GLU A 67 30.60 7.46 -9.72
C GLU A 67 29.29 7.79 -10.49
N ASP A 68 28.77 6.83 -11.28
CA ASP A 68 27.52 6.90 -12.04
C ASP A 68 26.33 6.34 -11.23
N ASN A 69 25.88 7.11 -10.24
CA ASN A 69 24.88 6.70 -9.25
C ASN A 69 23.41 6.63 -9.72
N ASN A 70 23.11 7.03 -10.96
CA ASN A 70 21.72 7.31 -11.35
C ASN A 70 21.02 6.24 -12.20
N ASN A 71 21.66 5.11 -12.48
CA ASN A 71 21.11 4.13 -13.42
C ASN A 71 20.96 2.70 -12.86
N VAL A 72 20.93 2.55 -11.53
CA VAL A 72 20.74 1.26 -10.88
C VAL A 72 19.25 0.98 -10.66
N VAL A 73 18.72 -0.07 -11.27
CA VAL A 73 17.31 -0.49 -11.14
C VAL A 73 17.25 -1.82 -10.39
N PHE A 74 16.43 -1.87 -9.34
CA PHE A 74 16.21 -3.10 -8.60
C PHE A 74 14.92 -3.78 -9.04
N HIS A 75 15.01 -5.11 -9.18
CA HIS A 75 13.90 -5.98 -9.52
C HIS A 75 13.66 -6.95 -8.37
N LEU A 76 12.45 -6.96 -7.81
CA LEU A 76 12.00 -7.94 -6.83
C LEU A 76 11.05 -8.93 -7.53
N ILE A 77 11.49 -10.17 -7.69
CA ILE A 77 10.75 -11.23 -8.35
C ILE A 77 10.04 -12.08 -7.30
N ILE A 78 8.75 -12.35 -7.53
CA ILE A 78 7.88 -13.11 -6.63
C ILE A 78 7.36 -14.35 -7.39
N PRO A 79 8.19 -15.41 -7.48
CA PRO A 79 7.80 -16.63 -8.16
C PRO A 79 6.78 -17.37 -7.30
N THR A 80 5.56 -17.58 -7.79
CA THR A 80 4.54 -18.37 -7.07
C THR A 80 3.60 -19.08 -8.03
N TYR A 81 3.13 -20.25 -7.60
CA TYR A 81 2.06 -21.01 -8.26
C TYR A 81 0.74 -20.95 -7.48
N TYR A 82 0.72 -20.25 -6.33
CA TYR A 82 -0.45 -20.09 -5.46
C TYR A 82 -0.67 -18.61 -5.06
N PRO A 83 -1.91 -18.24 -4.69
CA PRO A 83 -2.22 -16.89 -4.24
C PRO A 83 -1.47 -16.46 -2.98
N ILE A 84 -0.78 -15.31 -3.03
CA ILE A 84 -0.11 -14.65 -1.89
C ILE A 84 -0.75 -13.28 -1.67
N VAL A 85 -1.31 -13.05 -0.48
CA VAL A 85 -1.94 -11.77 -0.11
C VAL A 85 -1.18 -11.15 1.05
N VAL A 86 -0.54 -10.01 0.81
CA VAL A 86 0.05 -9.17 1.86
C VAL A 86 -0.95 -8.09 2.20
N ASP A 87 -1.80 -8.38 3.19
CA ASP A 87 -2.90 -7.52 3.61
C ASP A 87 -2.45 -6.41 4.59
N THR A 88 -1.28 -6.56 5.21
CA THR A 88 -0.63 -5.52 5.99
C THR A 88 -0.25 -4.35 5.08
N PRO A 89 -0.65 -3.10 5.41
CA PRO A 89 -0.24 -1.93 4.65
C PRO A 89 1.27 -1.79 4.64
N ILE A 90 1.88 -1.85 3.45
CA ILE A 90 3.34 -1.72 3.27
C ILE A 90 3.71 -0.45 2.52
N ILE A 91 4.89 0.08 2.84
CA ILE A 91 5.59 1.15 2.12
C ILE A 91 7.03 0.69 1.89
N PHE A 92 7.55 0.82 0.68
CA PHE A 92 8.97 0.58 0.40
C PHE A 92 9.78 1.84 0.74
N ALA A 93 10.93 1.66 1.41
CA ALA A 93 11.85 2.75 1.71
C ALA A 93 12.28 3.49 0.43
N ALA A 94 12.47 4.82 0.52
CA ALA A 94 12.82 5.66 -0.63
C ALA A 94 14.11 5.19 -1.33
N GLU A 95 15.04 4.65 -0.55
CA GLU A 95 16.32 4.13 -1.00
C GLU A 95 16.21 2.79 -1.74
N LEU A 96 15.01 2.24 -1.92
CA LEU A 96 14.75 1.08 -2.79
C LEU A 96 14.37 1.48 -4.23
N PHE A 97 14.09 2.76 -4.50
CA PHE A 97 13.77 3.26 -5.84
C PHE A 97 14.97 3.69 -6.70
N PRO A 98 14.99 3.42 -8.01
CA PRO A 98 13.92 2.80 -8.80
C PRO A 98 13.75 1.30 -8.51
N LEU A 99 12.50 0.87 -8.33
CA LEU A 99 12.09 -0.48 -7.94
C LEU A 99 10.99 -1.00 -8.85
N THR A 100 11.23 -2.15 -9.46
CA THR A 100 10.24 -2.94 -10.19
C THR A 100 9.95 -4.21 -9.41
N ILE A 101 8.67 -4.54 -9.22
CA ILE A 101 8.24 -5.75 -8.53
C ILE A 101 7.43 -6.58 -9.51
N ILE A 102 7.85 -7.84 -9.69
CA ILE A 102 7.34 -8.74 -10.71
C ILE A 102 6.72 -9.96 -10.00
N GLY A 103 5.41 -10.07 -10.09
CA GLY A 103 4.64 -11.22 -9.60
C GLY A 103 4.47 -12.31 -10.64
N SER A 104 3.62 -13.29 -10.29
CA SER A 104 3.22 -14.37 -11.19
C SER A 104 1.76 -14.19 -11.60
N ARG A 105 1.42 -14.51 -12.86
CA ARG A 105 0.05 -14.47 -13.39
C ARG A 105 -0.34 -15.82 -13.95
N HIS A 106 -1.49 -16.33 -13.52
CA HIS A 106 -2.07 -17.57 -14.05
C HIS A 106 -3.45 -17.30 -14.66
N ARG A 107 -3.63 -17.64 -15.94
CA ARG A 107 -4.90 -17.47 -16.69
C ARG A 107 -5.49 -16.05 -16.61
N GLY A 108 -4.63 -15.03 -16.60
CA GLY A 108 -5.05 -13.63 -16.52
C GLY A 108 -5.26 -13.11 -15.09
N THR A 109 -5.16 -13.96 -14.08
CA THR A 109 -5.27 -13.59 -12.67
C THR A 109 -3.88 -13.45 -12.05
N ASP A 110 -3.59 -12.28 -11.48
CA ASP A 110 -2.38 -12.07 -10.68
C ASP A 110 -2.42 -12.99 -9.45
N LEU A 111 -1.28 -13.50 -9.03
CA LEU A 111 -1.18 -14.41 -7.88
C LEU A 111 -0.63 -13.70 -6.64
N VAL A 112 -0.26 -12.43 -6.74
CA VAL A 112 0.31 -11.67 -5.63
C VAL A 112 -0.49 -10.38 -5.47
N TRP A 113 -0.91 -10.08 -4.24
CA TRP A 113 -1.63 -8.84 -3.93
C TRP A 113 -0.98 -8.11 -2.77
N PHE A 114 -0.74 -6.81 -2.95
CA PHE A 114 -0.18 -5.94 -1.92
C PHE A 114 -1.18 -4.88 -1.46
N ASN A 115 -1.24 -4.66 -0.16
CA ASN A 115 -1.84 -3.47 0.42
C ASN A 115 -0.80 -2.34 0.44
N LEU A 116 -0.74 -1.55 -0.64
CA LEU A 116 0.19 -0.43 -0.71
C LEU A 116 -0.42 0.80 -0.04
N ALA A 117 0.21 1.26 1.05
CA ALA A 117 -0.22 2.49 1.71
C ALA A 117 0.17 3.70 0.85
N GLY A 118 -0.82 4.31 0.18
CA GLY A 118 -0.62 5.50 -0.63
C GLY A 118 -0.20 6.70 0.22
N ARG A 119 1.08 7.07 0.17
CA ARG A 119 1.58 8.34 0.74
C ARG A 119 2.33 9.09 -0.34
N SER A 120 1.85 10.29 -0.69
CA SER A 120 2.34 11.13 -1.80
C SER A 120 3.81 11.55 -1.74
N ARG A 121 4.52 11.24 -0.64
CA ARG A 121 5.92 11.63 -0.40
C ARG A 121 6.92 10.62 -0.95
N PHE A 122 6.53 9.35 -1.13
CA PHE A 122 7.45 8.30 -1.59
C PHE A 122 7.18 7.93 -3.06
N PRO A 123 8.22 7.57 -3.82
CA PRO A 123 8.02 6.99 -5.15
C PRO A 123 7.19 5.71 -5.02
N SER A 124 6.41 5.38 -6.05
CA SER A 124 5.66 4.13 -6.11
C SER A 124 6.43 3.11 -6.95
N PRO A 125 6.44 1.82 -6.57
CA PRO A 125 7.11 0.79 -7.35
C PRO A 125 6.38 0.57 -8.68
N GLN A 126 7.14 0.20 -9.71
CA GLN A 126 6.56 -0.34 -10.92
C GLN A 126 6.10 -1.77 -10.62
N LEU A 127 4.80 -2.03 -10.77
CA LEU A 127 4.21 -3.33 -10.49
C LEU A 127 3.90 -4.04 -11.80
N GLU A 128 4.40 -5.27 -11.92
CA GLU A 128 4.12 -6.16 -13.04
C GLU A 128 3.53 -7.45 -12.49
N PHE A 129 2.32 -7.80 -12.95
CA PHE A 129 1.62 -9.02 -12.51
C PHE A 129 1.34 -9.08 -10.99
N ILE A 130 1.10 -7.91 -10.38
CA ILE A 130 0.76 -7.76 -8.97
C ILE A 130 -0.53 -6.97 -8.85
N GLY A 131 -1.48 -7.52 -8.09
CA GLY A 131 -2.70 -6.82 -7.72
C GLY A 131 -2.46 -5.85 -6.56
N VAL A 132 -3.20 -4.73 -6.55
CA VAL A 132 -3.21 -3.80 -5.41
C VAL A 132 -4.54 -3.98 -4.68
N LEU A 133 -4.47 -4.22 -3.38
CA LEU A 133 -5.66 -4.31 -2.55
C LEU A 133 -6.32 -2.93 -2.45
N PRO A 134 -7.65 -2.84 -2.63
CA PRO A 134 -8.34 -1.56 -2.52
C PRO A 134 -8.20 -1.02 -1.08
N LEU A 135 -7.77 0.23 -0.97
CA LEU A 135 -7.86 0.97 0.30
C LEU A 135 -9.34 1.04 0.69
N GLU A 136 -9.71 0.33 1.75
CA GLU A 136 -11.06 0.36 2.30
C GLU A 136 -11.39 1.78 2.73
N LYS A 137 -12.21 2.47 1.92
CA LYS A 137 -12.75 3.79 2.28
C LYS A 137 -13.94 3.56 3.20
N ASN A 138 -13.91 4.21 4.37
CA ASN A 138 -15.01 4.17 5.33
C ASN A 138 -16.21 4.97 4.79
N ASN A 139 -16.98 4.37 3.87
CA ASN A 139 -18.17 4.98 3.28
C ASN A 139 -19.21 5.37 4.34
N VAL A 140 -19.23 4.65 5.47
CA VAL A 140 -20.06 4.94 6.64
C VAL A 140 -19.69 6.28 7.28
N SER A 141 -18.39 6.56 7.45
CA SER A 141 -17.91 7.85 7.99
C SER A 141 -18.24 8.99 7.03
N ALA A 142 -18.04 8.80 5.73
CA ALA A 142 -18.39 9.81 4.73
C ALA A 142 -19.88 10.15 4.75
N GLY A 143 -20.75 9.12 4.79
CA GLY A 143 -22.20 9.33 4.91
C GLY A 143 -22.58 10.04 6.20
N ALA A 144 -21.98 9.65 7.32
CA ALA A 144 -22.24 10.23 8.63
C ALA A 144 -21.81 11.71 8.71
N VAL A 145 -20.69 12.10 8.10
CA VAL A 145 -20.26 13.51 8.02
C VAL A 145 -21.23 14.34 7.20
N VAL A 146 -21.67 13.84 6.04
CA VAL A 146 -22.63 14.55 5.17
C VAL A 146 -23.95 14.76 5.91
N THR A 147 -24.48 13.72 6.56
CA THR A 147 -25.72 13.81 7.34
C THR A 147 -25.56 14.75 8.54
N PHE A 148 -24.41 14.74 9.22
CA PHE A 148 -24.12 15.65 10.33
C PHE A 148 -24.17 17.12 9.89
N LEU A 149 -23.45 17.46 8.80
CA LEU A 149 -23.42 18.83 8.26
C LEU A 149 -24.80 19.26 7.73
N GLY A 150 -25.49 18.37 7.03
CA GLY A 150 -26.86 18.64 6.54
C GLY A 150 -27.84 18.93 7.67
N CYS A 151 -27.76 18.17 8.77
CA CYS A 151 -28.61 18.37 9.93
C CYS A 151 -28.33 19.70 10.64
N TRP A 152 -27.06 20.11 10.76
CA TRP A 152 -26.69 21.41 11.32
C TRP A 152 -27.23 22.59 10.51
N LEU A 153 -27.14 22.50 9.19
CA LEU A 153 -27.74 23.50 8.28
C LEU A 153 -29.26 23.54 8.42
N GLY A 154 -29.91 22.37 8.56
CA GLY A 154 -31.35 22.26 8.81
C GLY A 154 -31.78 22.93 10.13
N CYS A 155 -31.05 22.67 11.22
CA CYS A 155 -31.27 23.33 12.51
C CYS A 155 -31.16 24.86 12.40
N ALA A 156 -30.12 25.35 11.73
CA ALA A 156 -29.91 26.79 11.55
C ALA A 156 -31.05 27.44 10.74
N ALA A 157 -31.45 26.80 9.64
CA ALA A 157 -32.56 27.29 8.81
C ALA A 157 -33.89 27.32 9.57
N SER A 158 -34.20 26.28 10.34
CA SER A 158 -35.42 26.23 11.17
C SER A 158 -35.40 27.26 12.29
N GLY A 159 -34.26 27.47 12.95
CA GLY A 159 -34.11 28.52 13.97
C GLY A 159 -34.37 29.92 13.40
N ILE A 160 -33.86 30.22 12.20
CA ILE A 160 -34.11 31.49 11.50
C ILE A 160 -35.59 31.62 11.12
N ALA A 161 -36.20 30.55 10.59
CA ALA A 161 -37.61 30.56 10.19
C ALA A 161 -38.57 30.80 11.36
N ALA A 162 -38.29 30.24 12.54
CA ALA A 162 -39.08 30.44 13.74
C ALA A 162 -39.08 31.90 14.23
N VAL A 163 -37.96 32.62 14.06
CA VAL A 163 -37.82 34.03 14.46
C VAL A 163 -38.39 34.97 13.40
N ALA A 164 -38.20 34.68 12.11
CA ALA A 164 -38.66 35.54 11.02
C ALA A 164 -40.16 35.42 10.73
N PHE A 165 -40.76 34.24 10.96
CA PHE A 165 -42.18 33.96 10.68
C PHE A 165 -42.85 33.28 11.88
N PRO A 166 -43.38 34.05 12.86
CA PRO A 166 -44.00 33.52 14.08
C PRO A 166 -45.11 32.47 13.87
N PRO A 167 -45.98 32.56 12.84
CA PRO A 167 -46.98 31.53 12.57
C PRO A 167 -46.39 30.15 12.23
N CYS A 168 -45.15 30.12 11.76
CA CYS A 168 -44.44 28.89 11.37
C CYS A 168 -43.64 28.28 12.53
N ALA A 169 -43.59 28.91 13.70
CA ALA A 169 -42.76 28.49 14.84
C ALA A 169 -43.02 27.04 15.30
N PRO A 170 -44.27 26.52 15.39
CA PRO A 170 -44.51 25.14 15.78
C PRO A 170 -43.97 24.12 14.79
N ALA A 171 -44.04 24.41 13.49
CA ALA A 171 -43.49 23.55 12.44
C ALA A 171 -41.95 23.63 12.41
N ALA A 172 -41.39 24.83 12.59
CA ALA A 172 -39.95 25.03 12.63
C ALA A 172 -39.29 24.32 13.83
N ASP A 173 -39.95 24.31 14.99
CA ASP A 173 -39.47 23.61 16.19
C ASP A 173 -39.41 22.08 16.00
N ALA A 174 -40.43 21.49 15.39
CA ALA A 174 -40.42 20.06 15.05
C ALA A 174 -39.28 19.69 14.08
N VAL A 175 -39.01 20.54 13.08
CA VAL A 175 -37.88 20.35 12.15
C VAL A 175 -36.56 20.56 12.88
N PHE A 176 -36.46 21.56 13.76
CA PHE A 176 -35.25 21.80 14.56
C PHE A 176 -34.90 20.59 15.44
N VAL A 177 -35.85 20.08 16.22
CA VAL A 177 -35.61 18.94 17.11
C VAL A 177 -35.22 17.69 16.32
N SER A 178 -35.90 17.41 15.19
CA SER A 178 -35.59 16.25 14.36
C SER A 178 -34.22 16.34 13.68
N CYS A 179 -33.85 17.53 13.17
CA CYS A 179 -32.51 17.77 12.65
C CYS A 179 -31.45 17.64 13.76
N TRP A 180 -31.72 18.16 14.96
CA TRP A 180 -30.79 18.08 16.08
C TRP A 180 -30.50 16.64 16.50
N THR A 181 -31.55 15.83 16.71
CA THR A 181 -31.39 14.42 17.10
C THR A 181 -30.68 13.60 16.03
N THR A 182 -31.01 13.85 14.75
CA THR A 182 -30.39 13.15 13.62
C THR A 182 -28.93 13.54 13.45
N GLY A 183 -28.61 14.83 13.62
CA GLY A 183 -27.24 15.33 13.62
C GLY A 183 -26.42 14.66 14.72
N MET A 184 -26.91 14.63 15.96
CA MET A 184 -26.20 13.99 17.07
C MET A 184 -25.99 12.48 16.85
N ALA A 185 -27.01 11.77 16.38
CA ALA A 185 -26.89 10.34 16.06
C ALA A 185 -25.85 10.11 14.95
N SER A 186 -25.85 10.94 13.92
CA SER A 186 -24.87 10.86 12.84
C SER A 186 -23.44 11.11 13.33
N GLY A 187 -23.25 12.09 14.22
CA GLY A 187 -21.93 12.34 14.84
C GLY A 187 -21.42 11.15 15.66
N MET A 188 -22.30 10.45 16.39
CA MET A 188 -21.93 9.23 17.10
C MET A 188 -21.57 8.09 16.15
N VAL A 189 -22.32 7.92 15.05
CA VAL A 189 -22.02 6.91 14.02
C VAL A 189 -20.68 7.20 13.36
N ASP A 190 -20.36 8.46 13.05
CA ASP A 190 -19.05 8.84 12.51
C ASP A 190 -17.92 8.50 13.50
N ALA A 191 -18.08 8.86 14.77
CA ALA A 191 -17.09 8.57 15.81
C ALA A 191 -16.84 7.05 15.95
N VAL A 192 -17.89 6.24 15.92
CA VAL A 192 -17.78 4.78 15.95
C VAL A 192 -17.15 4.23 14.67
N ALA A 193 -17.53 4.74 13.50
CA ALA A 193 -16.97 4.32 12.22
C ALA A 193 -15.48 4.68 12.11
N GLN A 194 -15.07 5.83 12.63
CA GLN A 194 -13.67 6.23 12.72
C GLN A 194 -12.89 5.36 13.70
N GLU A 195 -13.45 5.08 14.88
CA GLU A 195 -12.81 4.20 15.87
C GLU A 195 -12.68 2.76 15.35
N TYR A 196 -13.70 2.25 14.67
CA TYR A 196 -13.68 0.95 14.02
C TYR A 196 -12.61 0.89 12.93
N GLY A 197 -12.55 1.91 12.05
CA GLY A 197 -11.50 2.04 11.05
C GLY A 197 -10.11 2.17 11.65
N ARG A 198 -9.97 2.86 12.79
CA ARG A 198 -8.70 3.00 13.52
C ARG A 198 -8.24 1.67 14.12
N ARG A 199 -9.15 0.88 14.69
CA ARG A 199 -8.86 -0.46 15.23
C ARG A 199 -8.57 -1.48 14.14
N GLY A 200 -9.26 -1.40 13.00
CA GLY A 200 -9.04 -2.28 11.85
C GLY A 200 -7.80 -1.94 11.02
N ARG A 201 -7.27 -0.71 11.16
CA ARG A 201 -6.06 -0.29 10.45
C ARG A 201 -4.84 -0.99 11.04
N LYS A 202 -4.35 -2.02 10.35
CA LYS A 202 -3.02 -2.58 10.57
C LYS A 202 -1.97 -1.47 10.44
N GLU A 203 -0.97 -1.50 11.31
CA GLU A 203 0.12 -0.52 11.30
C GLU A 203 0.87 -0.59 9.97
N VAL A 204 1.23 0.58 9.43
CA VAL A 204 1.92 0.65 8.15
C VAL A 204 3.36 0.22 8.34
N GLN A 205 3.76 -0.87 7.70
CA GLN A 205 5.12 -1.39 7.75
C GLN A 205 5.98 -0.69 6.68
N VAL A 206 7.14 -0.16 7.08
CA VAL A 206 8.13 0.40 6.16
C VAL A 206 9.18 -0.66 5.85
N LEU A 207 9.11 -1.25 4.66
CA LEU A 207 10.03 -2.28 4.20
C LEU A 207 11.37 -1.69 3.79
N GLY A 208 12.45 -2.28 4.29
CA GLY A 208 13.82 -1.80 4.08
C GLY A 208 14.33 -0.85 5.15
N ASP A 209 13.51 -0.46 6.15
CA ASP A 209 14.03 0.26 7.30
C ASP A 209 14.63 -0.69 8.35
N ALA A 210 15.80 -0.34 8.91
CA ALA A 210 16.53 -1.21 9.85
C ALA A 210 15.81 -1.39 11.20
N LEU A 211 14.71 -0.65 11.42
CA LEU A 211 13.96 -0.61 12.66
C LEU A 211 13.02 -1.83 12.88
N PHE A 212 12.91 -2.76 11.91
CA PHE A 212 12.01 -3.91 12.01
C PHE A 212 12.72 -5.27 12.24
N LEU A 213 14.00 -5.27 12.61
CA LEU A 213 14.65 -6.44 13.19
C LEU A 213 14.39 -6.44 14.70
N ASN A 214 13.22 -6.96 15.12
CA ASN A 214 12.95 -7.24 16.53
C ASN A 214 12.24 -8.58 16.66
#